data_AF-A0A3P6PPQ2-F1
#
_entry.id   AF-A0A3P6PPQ2-F1
#
_cell.length_a   1.000
_cell.length_b   1.000
_cell.length_c   1.000
_cell.angle_alpha   90.00
_cell.angle_beta   90.00
_cell.angle_gamma   90.00
#
_symmetry.space_group_name_H-M   'P 1'
#
loop_
_entity.id
_entity.type
_entity.pdbx_description
1 polymer ?
#
loop_
_entity_poly.entity_id
_entity_poly.type
_entity_poly.pdbx_seq_one_letter_code
_entity_poly.pdbx_strand_id
1 'polypeptide(L)'
;MQKVENIWDEFSTPEKAQRLLQLVSFRKFKDTAEATENAKSIADGKIAKALKKILKKELKEREELAVGDVRLGNMIKEKFNAVCVHNKMTDMIMRGIRTHVDSLLGEYNQDLRDMNLAVAHSLSRYRV
;
A
#
# COMPACT_ATOMS: atom_id res chain seq x y z
N MET A 1 19.43 -11.66 -14.74
CA MET A 1 18.97 -10.25 -14.81
C MET A 1 17.69 -10.03 -15.65
N GLN A 2 17.12 -11.04 -16.33
CA GLN A 2 16.02 -10.85 -17.30
C GLN A 2 14.59 -10.62 -16.75
N LYS A 3 14.28 -10.91 -15.47
CA LYS A 3 12.89 -10.78 -14.97
C LYS A 3 12.41 -9.34 -14.76
N VAL A 4 13.33 -8.38 -14.69
CA VAL A 4 13.02 -6.99 -14.32
C VAL A 4 12.52 -6.19 -15.53
N GLU A 5 13.05 -6.46 -16.72
CA GLU A 5 12.64 -5.76 -17.96
C GLU A 5 11.21 -6.12 -18.37
N ASN A 6 10.81 -7.39 -18.27
CA ASN A 6 9.44 -7.81 -18.59
C ASN A 6 8.38 -7.18 -17.68
N ILE A 7 8.69 -6.89 -16.42
CA ILE A 7 7.70 -6.30 -15.49
C ILE A 7 7.27 -4.89 -15.94
N TRP A 8 8.15 -4.11 -16.56
CA TRP A 8 7.79 -2.80 -17.09
C TRP A 8 6.74 -2.91 -18.21
N ASP A 9 6.90 -3.88 -19.09
CA ASP A 9 5.96 -4.16 -20.18
C ASP A 9 4.60 -4.62 -19.67
N GLU A 10 4.58 -5.37 -18.58
CA GLU A 10 3.35 -5.84 -17.92
C GLU A 10 2.63 -4.72 -17.14
N PHE A 11 3.34 -3.69 -16.70
CA PHE A 11 2.75 -2.49 -16.10
C PHE A 11 2.57 -1.35 -17.12
N SER A 12 2.72 -1.60 -18.42
CA SER A 12 2.55 -0.56 -19.44
C SER A 12 1.08 -0.17 -19.68
N THR A 13 0.14 -1.11 -19.49
CA THR A 13 -1.30 -0.81 -19.60
C THR A 13 -2.07 -1.32 -18.38
N PRO A 14 -3.21 -0.70 -18.04
CA PRO A 14 -4.03 -1.14 -16.91
C PRO A 14 -4.50 -2.60 -17.04
N GLU A 15 -4.81 -3.04 -18.26
CA GLU A 15 -5.31 -4.40 -18.51
C GLU A 15 -4.25 -5.46 -18.26
N LYS A 16 -2.99 -5.18 -18.61
CA LYS A 16 -1.86 -6.07 -18.31
C LYS A 16 -1.56 -6.09 -16.80
N ALA A 17 -1.60 -4.92 -16.16
CA ALA A 17 -1.42 -4.82 -14.72
C ALA A 17 -2.48 -5.62 -13.94
N GLN A 18 -3.74 -5.57 -14.37
CA GLN A 18 -4.85 -6.34 -13.77
C GLN A 18 -4.73 -7.86 -13.97
N ARG A 19 -3.97 -8.34 -14.96
CA ARG A 19 -3.67 -9.77 -15.11
C ARG A 19 -2.67 -10.25 -14.06
N LEU A 20 -1.73 -9.40 -13.67
CA LEU A 20 -0.73 -9.71 -12.65
C LEU A 20 -1.21 -9.44 -11.23
N LEU A 21 -2.13 -8.48 -11.07
CA LEU A 21 -2.57 -7.99 -9.78
C LEU A 21 -4.08 -8.09 -9.64
N GLN A 22 -4.50 -8.78 -8.59
CA GLN A 22 -5.90 -8.83 -8.18
C GLN A 22 -6.06 -8.08 -6.86
N LEU A 23 -7.00 -7.15 -6.81
CA LEU A 23 -7.37 -6.47 -5.58
C LEU A 23 -8.14 -7.46 -4.68
N VAL A 24 -7.50 -7.90 -3.60
CA VAL A 24 -8.11 -8.84 -2.63
C VAL A 24 -8.94 -8.10 -1.59
N SER A 25 -8.41 -7.01 -1.04
CA SER A 25 -9.02 -6.30 0.07
C SER A 25 -8.69 -4.80 -0.02
N PHE A 26 -9.74 -3.97 0.03
CA PHE A 26 -9.61 -2.52 0.08
C PHE A 26 -10.40 -2.00 1.28
N ARG A 27 -9.74 -1.19 2.12
CA ARG A 27 -10.37 -0.55 3.28
C ARG A 27 -10.26 0.96 3.14
N LYS A 28 -11.41 1.61 2.98
CA LYS A 28 -11.52 3.06 3.12
C LYS A 28 -11.29 3.48 4.58
N PHE A 29 -10.65 4.62 4.77
CA PHE A 29 -10.66 5.29 6.08
C PHE A 29 -12.05 5.90 6.30
N LYS A 30 -12.48 5.96 7.56
CA LYS A 30 -13.78 6.52 7.94
C LYS A 30 -13.82 8.03 7.71
N ASP A 31 -12.74 8.71 8.03
CA ASP A 31 -12.61 10.16 7.94
C ASP A 31 -11.14 10.56 7.79
N THR A 32 -10.92 11.85 7.50
CA THR A 32 -9.58 12.45 7.36
C THR A 32 -8.75 12.35 8.64
N ALA A 33 -9.39 12.32 9.82
CA ALA A 33 -8.69 12.22 11.09
C ALA A 33 -8.07 10.83 11.26
N GLU A 34 -8.83 9.76 10.97
CA GLU A 34 -8.33 8.39 10.95
C GLU A 34 -7.19 8.26 9.92
N ALA A 35 -7.37 8.78 8.70
CA ALA A 35 -6.34 8.72 7.66
C ALA A 35 -5.04 9.42 8.09
N THR A 36 -5.16 10.60 8.71
CA THR A 36 -4.02 11.38 9.22
C THR A 36 -3.33 10.67 10.38
N GLU A 37 -4.07 10.14 11.36
CA GLU A 37 -3.50 9.39 12.48
C GLU A 37 -2.76 8.13 12.02
N ASN A 38 -3.30 7.44 11.01
CA ASN A 38 -2.66 6.27 10.42
C ASN A 38 -1.35 6.67 9.70
N ALA A 39 -1.36 7.76 8.94
CA ALA A 39 -0.15 8.27 8.28
C ALA A 39 0.93 8.68 9.29
N LYS A 40 0.56 9.35 10.38
CA LYS A 40 1.47 9.69 11.49
C LYS A 40 2.03 8.45 12.17
N SER A 41 1.17 7.48 12.48
CA SER A 41 1.59 6.22 13.10
C SER A 41 2.64 5.51 12.24
N ILE A 42 2.46 5.48 10.92
CA ILE A 42 3.45 4.88 10.00
C ILE A 42 4.75 5.68 10.01
N ALA A 43 4.69 7.02 9.98
CA ALA A 43 5.86 7.88 10.04
C ALA A 43 6.66 7.71 11.35
N ASP A 44 5.97 7.49 12.46
CA ASP A 44 6.56 7.24 13.79
C ASP A 44 7.06 5.79 13.97
N GLY A 45 6.94 4.94 12.94
CA GLY A 45 7.30 3.53 13.08
C GLY A 45 6.35 2.76 14.00
N LYS A 46 5.04 2.96 13.84
CA LYS A 46 3.99 2.23 14.57
C LYS A 46 2.96 1.69 13.60
N ILE A 47 2.54 0.45 13.82
CA ILE A 47 1.42 -0.14 13.07
C ILE A 47 0.10 0.34 13.69
N ALA A 48 -0.68 1.09 12.92
CA ALA A 48 -2.01 1.55 13.32
C ALA A 48 -3.02 0.40 13.49
N LYS A 49 -4.07 0.60 14.30
CA LYS A 49 -5.08 -0.43 14.59
C LYS A 49 -5.81 -0.92 13.33
N ALA A 50 -6.10 -0.02 12.41
CA ALA A 50 -6.72 -0.32 11.13
C ALA A 50 -5.89 -1.32 10.31
N LEU A 51 -4.60 -1.03 10.12
CA LEU A 51 -3.66 -1.88 9.40
C LEU A 51 -3.53 -3.27 10.05
N LYS A 52 -3.49 -3.34 11.39
CA LYS A 52 -3.46 -4.63 12.12
C LYS A 52 -4.69 -5.49 11.82
N LYS A 53 -5.89 -4.90 11.74
CA LYS A 53 -7.13 -5.65 11.49
C LYS A 53 -7.13 -6.27 10.09
N ILE A 54 -6.70 -5.53 9.08
CA ILE A 54 -6.61 -6.04 7.70
C ILE A 54 -5.55 -7.14 7.62
N LEU A 55 -4.36 -6.88 8.14
CA LEU A 55 -3.26 -7.86 8.10
C LEU A 55 -3.66 -9.16 8.79
N LYS A 56 -4.35 -9.13 9.95
CA LYS A 56 -4.86 -10.36 10.59
C LYS A 56 -5.89 -11.12 9.76
N LYS A 57 -6.68 -10.42 8.96
CA LYS A 57 -7.76 -11.02 8.18
C LYS A 57 -7.23 -11.65 6.89
N GLU A 58 -6.28 -10.98 6.24
CA GLU A 58 -5.82 -11.34 4.90
C GLU A 58 -4.49 -12.11 4.90
N LEU A 59 -3.62 -11.95 5.91
CA LEU A 59 -2.37 -12.72 5.98
C LEU A 59 -2.66 -14.19 6.28
N LYS A 60 -2.23 -15.08 5.39
CA LYS A 60 -2.21 -16.52 5.64
C LYS A 60 -0.84 -16.94 6.16
N GLU A 61 -0.84 -17.97 7.00
CA GLU A 61 0.40 -18.59 7.46
C GLU A 61 1.15 -19.15 6.25
N ARG A 62 2.35 -18.62 5.97
CA ARG A 62 3.31 -18.97 4.88
C ARG A 62 3.27 -18.11 3.61
N GLU A 63 2.49 -17.04 3.53
CA GLU A 63 2.58 -16.12 2.39
C GLU A 63 3.70 -15.07 2.58
N GLU A 64 4.39 -14.73 1.49
CA GLU A 64 5.34 -13.62 1.45
C GLU A 64 4.59 -12.30 1.24
N LEU A 65 4.80 -11.34 2.13
CA LEU A 65 4.20 -10.00 2.04
C LEU A 65 5.19 -9.02 1.43
N ALA A 66 4.90 -8.54 0.23
CA ALA A 66 5.66 -7.46 -0.39
C ALA A 66 5.29 -6.11 0.26
N VAL A 67 6.25 -5.45 0.92
CA VAL A 67 6.04 -4.17 1.62
C VAL A 67 6.92 -3.08 0.99
N GLY A 68 6.32 -1.93 0.66
CA GLY A 68 7.02 -0.82 -0.01
C GLY A 68 8.01 -0.05 0.87
N ASP A 69 8.03 -0.29 2.17
CA ASP A 69 8.96 0.32 3.13
C ASP A 69 9.57 -0.75 4.04
N VAL A 70 10.90 -0.75 4.14
CA VAL A 70 11.67 -1.74 4.92
C VAL A 70 11.34 -1.67 6.41
N ARG A 71 11.19 -0.46 6.97
CA ARG A 71 10.87 -0.27 8.39
C ARG A 71 9.49 -0.82 8.68
N LEU A 72 8.52 -0.54 7.81
CA LEU A 72 7.16 -1.09 7.92
C LEU A 72 7.16 -2.62 7.81
N GLY A 73 7.92 -3.18 6.88
CA GLY A 73 8.08 -4.62 6.72
C GLY A 73 8.64 -5.29 7.97
N ASN A 74 9.68 -4.72 8.58
CA ASN A 74 10.27 -5.26 9.82
C ASN A 74 9.26 -5.26 10.97
N MET A 75 8.51 -4.18 11.15
CA MET A 75 7.47 -4.12 12.18
C MET A 75 6.36 -5.17 11.98
N ILE A 76 5.95 -5.40 10.73
CA ILE A 76 4.92 -6.40 10.41
C ILE A 76 5.46 -7.80 10.66
N LYS A 77 6.71 -8.06 10.26
CA LYS A 77 7.42 -9.32 10.51
C LYS A 77 7.48 -9.64 12.00
N GLU A 78 7.91 -8.70 12.83
CA GLU A 78 7.98 -8.88 14.29
C GLU A 78 6.61 -9.12 14.92
N LYS A 79 5.57 -8.44 14.42
CA LYS A 79 4.25 -8.49 15.04
C LYS A 79 3.40 -9.69 14.63
N PHE A 80 3.50 -10.11 13.38
CA PHE A 80 2.63 -11.13 12.77
C PHE A 80 3.38 -12.39 12.38
N ASN A 81 4.70 -12.45 12.65
CA ASN A 81 5.58 -13.54 12.22
C ASN A 81 5.49 -13.80 10.69
N ALA A 82 5.24 -12.73 9.92
CA ALA A 82 5.06 -12.80 8.47
C ALA A 82 6.39 -12.66 7.74
N VAL A 83 6.54 -13.32 6.59
CA VAL A 83 7.72 -13.16 5.72
C VAL A 83 7.55 -11.90 4.89
N CYS A 84 8.10 -10.78 5.35
CA CYS A 84 8.06 -9.53 4.60
C CYS A 84 9.23 -9.45 3.61
N VAL A 85 8.94 -9.16 2.35
CA VAL A 85 9.93 -9.00 1.28
C VAL A 85 9.97 -7.54 0.82
N HIS A 86 11.17 -7.01 0.68
CA HIS A 86 11.44 -5.71 0.09
C HIS A 86 12.65 -5.82 -0.83
N ASN A 87 12.41 -5.75 -2.13
CA ASN A 87 13.45 -5.82 -3.15
C ASN A 87 13.09 -4.91 -4.34
N LYS A 88 13.97 -4.80 -5.33
CA LYS A 88 13.73 -3.98 -6.53
C LYS A 88 12.44 -4.36 -7.28
N MET A 89 12.03 -5.61 -7.21
CA MET A 89 10.78 -6.09 -7.81
C MET A 89 9.56 -5.60 -7.03
N THR A 90 9.61 -5.61 -5.69
CA THR A 90 8.58 -5.00 -4.83
C THR A 90 8.40 -3.53 -5.13
N ASP A 91 9.48 -2.76 -5.28
CA ASP A 91 9.41 -1.34 -5.63
C ASP A 91 8.74 -1.11 -6.97
N MET A 92 9.04 -1.95 -7.96
CA MET A 92 8.42 -1.86 -9.29
C MET A 92 6.94 -2.22 -9.27
N ILE A 93 6.56 -3.27 -8.56
CA ILE A 93 5.14 -3.62 -8.37
C ILE A 93 4.40 -2.48 -7.68
N MET A 94 4.97 -1.91 -6.61
CA MET A 94 4.39 -0.77 -5.90
C MET A 94 4.27 0.48 -6.79
N ARG A 95 5.23 0.71 -7.70
CA ARG A 95 5.13 1.77 -8.72
C ARG A 95 4.01 1.49 -9.72
N GLY A 96 3.93 0.27 -10.26
CA GLY A 96 2.88 -0.14 -11.19
C GLY A 96 1.48 0.00 -10.60
N ILE A 97 1.29 -0.43 -9.35
CA ILE A 97 0.04 -0.23 -8.59
C ILE A 97 -0.31 1.26 -8.52
N ARG A 98 0.64 2.13 -8.20
CA ARG A 98 0.40 3.57 -8.08
C ARG A 98 0.05 4.21 -9.42
N THR A 99 0.69 3.80 -10.51
CA THR A 99 0.39 4.31 -11.86
C THR A 99 -1.02 3.95 -12.30
N HIS A 100 -1.49 2.74 -11.99
CA HIS A 100 -2.80 2.24 -12.41
C HIS A 100 -3.85 2.28 -11.30
N VAL A 101 -3.58 2.98 -10.19
CA VAL A 101 -4.46 3.01 -9.02
C VAL A 101 -5.85 3.52 -9.38
N ASP A 102 -5.91 4.51 -10.28
CA ASP A 102 -7.17 5.08 -10.77
C ASP A 102 -8.00 4.05 -11.55
N SER A 103 -7.36 3.16 -12.29
CA SER A 103 -8.05 2.07 -12.99
C SER A 103 -8.46 0.94 -12.05
N LEU A 104 -7.65 0.66 -11.01
CA LEU A 104 -7.95 -0.36 -10.01
C LEU A 104 -9.08 0.04 -9.05
N LEU A 105 -9.19 1.34 -8.74
CA LEU A 105 -10.15 1.87 -7.77
C LEU A 105 -11.35 2.55 -8.43
N GLY A 106 -11.35 2.74 -9.75
CA GLY A 106 -12.51 3.03 -10.60
C GLY A 106 -13.49 4.06 -10.05
N GLU A 107 -14.50 3.57 -9.32
CA GLU A 107 -15.57 4.37 -8.68
C GLU A 107 -15.10 5.26 -7.52
N TYR A 108 -13.94 4.99 -6.92
CA TYR A 108 -13.42 5.69 -5.74
C TYR A 108 -12.39 6.77 -6.05
N ASN A 109 -12.14 7.07 -7.33
CA ASN A 109 -11.09 8.01 -7.73
C ASN A 109 -11.33 9.43 -7.20
N GLN A 110 -12.58 9.88 -7.19
CA GLN A 110 -12.92 11.19 -6.66
C GLN A 110 -12.68 11.25 -5.14
N ASP A 111 -13.22 10.27 -4.40
CA ASP A 111 -13.01 10.13 -2.94
C ASP A 111 -11.52 10.11 -2.58
N LEU A 112 -10.70 9.41 -3.36
CA LEU A 112 -9.26 9.31 -3.14
C LEU A 112 -8.55 10.65 -3.34
N ARG A 113 -8.91 11.41 -4.39
CA ARG A 113 -8.33 12.74 -4.65
C ARG A 113 -8.68 13.71 -3.54
N ASP A 114 -9.94 13.74 -3.13
CA ASP A 114 -10.43 14.62 -2.07
C ASP A 114 -9.79 14.28 -0.73
N MET A 115 -9.68 12.98 -0.40
CA MET A 115 -9.01 12.52 0.81
C MET A 115 -7.50 12.80 0.77
N ASN A 116 -6.81 12.60 -0.36
CA ASN A 116 -5.39 12.90 -0.50
C ASN A 116 -5.11 14.39 -0.24
N LEU A 117 -5.95 15.29 -0.78
CA LEU A 117 -5.84 16.72 -0.55
C LEU A 117 -6.05 17.06 0.93
N ALA A 118 -7.11 16.55 1.54
CA ALA A 118 -7.42 16.80 2.94
C ALA A 118 -6.32 16.29 3.88
N VAL A 119 -5.81 15.08 3.65
CA VAL A 119 -4.72 14.48 4.42
C VAL A 119 -3.42 15.23 4.22
N ALA A 120 -3.08 15.67 3.00
CA ALA A 120 -1.89 16.48 2.75
C ALA A 120 -1.91 17.79 3.54
N HIS A 121 -3.06 18.47 3.60
CA HIS A 121 -3.22 19.66 4.44
C HIS A 121 -3.07 19.35 5.93
N SER A 122 -3.67 18.26 6.43
CA SER A 122 -3.56 17.85 7.83
C SER A 122 -2.13 17.44 8.22
N LEU A 123 -1.39 16.78 7.33
CA LEU A 123 -0.01 16.36 7.54
C LEU A 123 1.00 17.50 7.42
N SER A 124 0.77 18.46 6.52
CA SER A 124 1.60 19.67 6.41
C SER A 124 1.66 20.40 7.75
N ARG A 125 0.55 20.43 8.50
CA ARG A 125 0.48 21.06 9.84
C ARG A 125 1.16 20.25 10.95
N TYR A 126 1.47 18.98 10.70
CA TYR A 126 2.10 18.09 11.69
C TYR A 126 3.63 18.08 11.60
N ARG A 127 4.19 18.40 10.42
CA ARG A 127 5.64 18.50 10.19
C ARG A 127 6.15 19.96 10.21
N VAL A 128 5.36 20.90 10.72
CA VAL A 128 5.84 22.24 11.13
C VAL A 128 6.33 22.16 12.56
#